data_AF-A0A935JD88-F1
#
_entry.id   AF-A0A935JD88-F1
#
_cell.length_a   1.000
_cell.length_b   1.000
_cell.length_c   1.000
_cell.angle_alpha   90.00
_cell.angle_beta   90.00
_cell.angle_gamma   90.00
#
_symmetry.space_group_name_H-M   'P 1'
#
loop_
_entity.id
_entity.type
_entity.pdbx_description
1 polymer ?
#
loop_
_entity_poly.entity_id
_entity_poly.type
_entity_poly.pdbx_seq_one_letter_code
_entity_poly.pdbx_strand_id
1 'polypeptide(L)'
;MENQTQQATPILEVAWTRFAQLDAMATERSKAHLRLRRWIAALGILTTLFAILTQLYAESLNPLAAWVLKFIFIFTPIAASILAAYVSQFYSSGDWLVTRAGAEEILKEIYAYRTILKNTPTRRMWLEERLGEIQRSVFRGMNGEMILKPYKGPIPPSPRFDPKYPDYDPGFNDLNGDEYFLFRLENQLSWHIKEINRRQKERTRLKVYILAAGGLGALFAALGQPLTMWVALAAAFSAAFIGWQELRSLDSVVRNYSKVVLELNILSDHWKNLEGEERDQTEFYKTVRSTEDILWSQNVEYIKAMQEALRDSDLEEEASLVNRVIKEQRESDRRFRGAIADAVVDHTRESMLDSEQTLTETYKTTLGTLAEEASSDLVQAELAAMQEAVQEAVENITERIGLFSSLQAIRDEFAGVEIGSNTPMSVLNDLMSRYPKSTDAKG
;
A
#
# COMPACT_ATOMS: atom_id res chain seq x y z
N MET A 1 5.16 -38.01 -14.55
CA MET A 1 4.79 -36.73 -13.91
C MET A 1 5.14 -35.63 -14.90
N GLU A 2 4.21 -35.36 -15.81
CA GLU A 2 4.33 -34.27 -16.76
C GLU A 2 4.12 -32.96 -16.00
N ASN A 3 5.13 -32.09 -16.03
CA ASN A 3 4.99 -30.70 -15.63
C ASN A 3 3.97 -30.06 -16.58
N GLN A 4 2.70 -30.03 -16.18
CA GLN A 4 1.74 -29.08 -16.72
C GLN A 4 2.27 -27.69 -16.36
N THR A 5 2.99 -27.07 -17.29
CA THR A 5 3.21 -25.62 -17.29
C THR A 5 1.83 -24.99 -17.31
N GLN A 6 1.32 -24.64 -16.12
CA GLN A 6 0.09 -23.89 -15.91
C GLN A 6 0.15 -22.67 -16.84
N GLN A 7 -0.78 -22.60 -17.78
CA GLN A 7 -0.81 -21.52 -18.77
C GLN A 7 -1.02 -20.19 -18.05
N ALA A 8 0.02 -19.35 -18.00
CA ALA A 8 -0.07 -18.01 -17.46
C ALA A 8 -1.19 -17.25 -18.18
N THR A 9 -2.12 -16.67 -17.42
CA THR A 9 -3.15 -15.83 -18.03
C THR A 9 -2.45 -14.61 -18.63
N PRO A 10 -2.59 -14.32 -19.95
CA PRO A 10 -1.81 -13.27 -20.60
C PRO A 10 -1.90 -11.89 -19.94
N ILE A 11 -3.08 -11.53 -19.40
CA ILE A 11 -3.26 -10.24 -18.71
C ILE A 11 -2.47 -10.13 -17.40
N LEU A 12 -2.30 -11.23 -16.66
CA LEU A 12 -1.48 -11.25 -15.44
C LEU A 12 0.01 -11.11 -15.77
N GLU A 13 0.47 -11.72 -16.86
CA GLU A 13 1.85 -11.54 -17.33
C GLU A 13 2.14 -10.07 -17.68
N VAL A 14 1.20 -9.41 -18.37
CA VAL A 14 1.29 -7.97 -18.64
C VAL A 14 1.31 -7.17 -17.34
N ALA A 15 0.39 -7.45 -16.41
CA ALA A 15 0.33 -6.77 -15.12
C ALA A 15 1.64 -6.90 -14.33
N TRP A 16 2.16 -8.11 -14.19
CA TRP A 16 3.44 -8.37 -13.51
C TRP A 16 4.62 -7.71 -14.22
N THR A 17 4.63 -7.69 -15.55
CA THR A 17 5.66 -6.98 -16.32
C THR A 17 5.63 -5.49 -16.02
N ARG A 18 4.45 -4.86 -16.00
CA ARG A 18 4.31 -3.43 -15.69
C ARG A 18 4.68 -3.11 -14.26
N PHE A 19 4.25 -3.95 -13.31
CA PHE A 19 4.67 -3.88 -11.92
C PHE A 19 6.21 -3.91 -11.82
N ALA A 20 6.86 -4.90 -12.42
CA ALA A 20 8.31 -5.06 -12.37
C ALA A 20 9.06 -3.89 -13.00
N GLN A 21 8.56 -3.34 -14.10
CA GLN A 21 9.12 -2.14 -14.74
C GLN A 21 9.06 -0.93 -13.81
N LEU A 22 7.89 -0.67 -13.21
CA LEU A 22 7.70 0.47 -12.32
C LEU A 22 8.48 0.32 -11.00
N ASP A 23 8.47 -0.86 -10.38
CA ASP A 23 9.19 -1.14 -9.13
C ASP A 23 10.71 -1.04 -9.30
N ALA A 24 11.24 -1.60 -10.40
CA ALA A 24 12.67 -1.50 -10.71
C ALA A 24 13.08 -0.03 -10.96
N MET A 25 12.25 0.72 -11.69
CA MET A 25 12.50 2.13 -11.97
C MET A 25 12.42 2.99 -10.70
N ALA A 26 11.42 2.76 -9.83
CA ALA A 26 11.30 3.43 -8.55
C ALA A 26 12.54 3.20 -7.68
N THR A 27 13.01 1.95 -7.62
CA THR A 27 14.20 1.56 -6.86
C THR A 27 15.49 2.17 -7.42
N GLU A 28 15.68 2.15 -8.74
CA GLU A 28 16.86 2.73 -9.40
C GLU A 28 16.92 4.25 -9.15
N ARG A 29 15.81 4.96 -9.41
CA ARG A 29 15.72 6.41 -9.26
C ARG A 29 15.84 6.86 -7.81
N SER A 30 15.19 6.17 -6.87
CA SER A 30 15.32 6.47 -5.44
C SER A 30 16.77 6.33 -4.95
N LYS A 31 17.48 5.26 -5.35
CA LYS A 31 18.90 5.06 -5.01
C LYS A 31 19.79 6.15 -5.62
N ALA A 32 19.53 6.54 -6.87
CA ALA A 32 20.29 7.59 -7.54
C ALA A 32 20.09 8.94 -6.83
N HIS A 33 18.85 9.33 -6.58
CA HIS A 33 18.49 10.56 -5.86
C HIS A 33 19.18 10.64 -4.49
N LEU A 34 19.06 9.59 -3.67
CA LEU A 34 19.70 9.53 -2.34
C LEU A 34 21.23 9.54 -2.42
N ARG A 35 21.83 8.88 -3.41
CA ARG A 35 23.28 8.87 -3.60
C ARG A 35 23.80 10.26 -3.95
N LEU A 36 23.13 10.98 -4.83
CA LEU A 36 23.55 12.32 -5.24
C LEU A 36 23.42 13.32 -4.08
N ARG A 37 22.31 13.27 -3.32
CA ARG A 37 22.14 14.10 -2.12
C ARG A 37 23.19 13.82 -1.04
N ARG A 38 23.60 12.55 -0.89
CA ARG A 38 24.71 12.20 0.00
C ARG A 38 26.03 12.87 -0.41
N TRP A 39 26.29 12.96 -1.71
CA TRP A 39 27.46 13.68 -2.22
C TRP A 39 27.38 15.19 -2.00
N ILE A 40 26.21 15.80 -2.20
CA ILE A 40 25.99 17.23 -1.89
C ILE A 40 26.30 17.51 -0.42
N ALA A 41 25.75 16.70 0.50
CA ALA A 41 26.04 16.83 1.94
C ALA A 41 27.53 16.64 2.26
N ALA A 42 28.19 15.65 1.64
CA ALA A 42 29.62 15.42 1.83
C ALA A 42 30.47 16.59 1.32
N LEU A 43 30.13 17.17 0.16
CA LEU A 43 30.81 18.35 -0.39
C LEU A 43 30.61 19.59 0.50
N GLY A 44 29.44 19.74 1.13
CA GLY A 44 29.21 20.78 2.13
C GLY A 44 30.16 20.67 3.32
N ILE A 45 30.29 19.47 3.90
CA ILE A 45 31.23 19.22 5.02
C ILE A 45 32.69 19.45 4.56
N LEU A 46 33.06 18.94 3.38
CA LEU A 46 34.41 19.11 2.83
C LEU A 46 34.75 20.58 2.59
N THR A 47 33.79 21.39 2.15
CA THR A 47 33.98 22.83 1.98
C THR A 47 34.37 23.49 3.30
N THR A 48 33.65 23.17 4.38
CA THR A 48 33.99 23.68 5.72
C THR A 48 35.35 23.18 6.19
N LEU A 49 35.69 21.92 5.94
CA LEU A 49 37.00 21.36 6.26
C LEU A 49 38.13 22.09 5.53
N PHE A 50 38.00 22.28 4.22
CA PHE A 50 39.04 22.96 3.42
C PHE A 50 39.14 24.44 3.75
N ALA A 51 38.05 25.10 4.16
CA ALA A 51 38.09 26.46 4.68
C ALA A 51 39.00 26.54 5.92
N ILE A 52 38.80 25.64 6.89
CA ILE A 52 39.59 25.57 8.12
C ILE A 52 41.06 25.26 7.80
N LEU A 53 41.32 24.26 6.94
CA LEU A 53 42.68 23.88 6.57
C LEU A 53 43.41 25.01 5.84
N THR A 54 42.72 25.73 4.96
CA THR A 54 43.29 26.88 4.26
C THR A 54 43.64 27.99 5.25
N GLN A 55 42.76 28.28 6.20
CA GLN A 55 43.00 29.33 7.21
C GLN A 55 44.16 29.00 8.16
N LEU A 56 44.30 27.73 8.57
CA LEU A 56 45.30 27.32 9.57
C LEU A 56 46.67 27.00 8.99
N TYR A 57 46.73 26.44 7.78
CA TYR A 57 47.96 25.83 7.26
C TYR A 57 48.45 26.43 5.94
N ALA A 58 47.68 27.27 5.24
CA ALA A 58 48.12 27.75 3.93
C ALA A 58 49.44 28.56 3.96
N GLU A 59 49.73 29.26 5.06
CA GLU A 59 50.97 30.04 5.21
C GLU A 59 52.19 29.18 5.57
N SER A 60 51.99 28.00 6.17
CA SER A 60 53.07 27.09 6.57
C SER A 60 53.43 26.06 5.50
N LEU A 61 52.64 25.96 4.43
CA LEU A 61 52.85 25.05 3.31
C LEU A 61 53.72 25.69 2.21
N ASN A 62 54.35 24.86 1.38
CA ASN A 62 55.00 25.31 0.15
C ASN A 62 53.96 26.01 -0.77
N PRO A 63 54.33 27.10 -1.49
CA PRO A 63 53.47 27.80 -2.43
C PRO A 63 52.58 26.91 -3.32
N LEU A 64 53.11 25.81 -3.85
CA LEU A 64 52.34 24.90 -4.71
C LEU A 64 51.25 24.16 -3.93
N ALA A 65 51.56 23.66 -2.73
CA ALA A 65 50.58 22.97 -1.89
C ALA A 65 49.50 23.93 -1.36
N ALA A 66 49.89 25.15 -0.97
CA ALA A 66 48.94 26.19 -0.56
C ALA A 66 48.00 26.59 -1.71
N TRP A 67 48.52 26.68 -2.94
CA TRP A 67 47.72 26.96 -4.12
C TRP A 67 46.72 25.82 -4.43
N VAL A 68 47.16 24.56 -4.37
CA VAL A 68 46.28 23.39 -4.55
C VAL A 68 45.18 23.36 -3.50
N LEU A 69 45.50 23.62 -2.23
CA LEU A 69 44.52 23.64 -1.14
C LEU A 69 43.46 24.73 -1.35
N LYS A 70 43.87 25.94 -1.74
CA LYS A 70 42.96 27.05 -2.09
C LYS A 70 42.09 26.69 -3.30
N PHE A 71 42.66 26.05 -4.32
CA PHE A 71 41.92 25.60 -5.49
C PHE A 71 40.82 24.60 -5.10
N ILE A 72 41.14 23.60 -4.27
CA ILE A 72 40.17 22.61 -3.78
C ILE A 72 39.06 23.30 -2.96
N PHE A 73 39.41 24.22 -2.06
CA PHE A 73 38.43 24.98 -1.26
C PHE A 73 37.42 25.75 -2.13
N ILE A 74 37.87 26.36 -3.24
CA ILE A 74 36.99 27.07 -4.17
C ILE A 74 36.16 26.08 -5.01
N PHE A 75 36.77 24.97 -5.41
CA PHE A 75 36.13 24.00 -6.29
C PHE A 75 35.01 23.21 -5.60
N THR A 76 35.15 22.86 -4.31
CA THR A 76 34.15 22.04 -3.61
C THR A 76 32.73 22.65 -3.54
N PRO A 77 32.52 23.92 -3.16
CA PRO A 77 31.18 24.51 -3.17
C PRO A 77 30.62 24.65 -4.59
N ILE A 78 31.46 24.97 -5.59
CA ILE A 78 31.04 25.04 -7.00
C ILE A 78 30.54 23.67 -7.47
N ALA A 79 31.28 22.59 -7.18
CA ALA A 79 30.89 21.24 -7.51
C ALA A 79 29.57 20.84 -6.80
N ALA A 80 29.37 21.24 -5.54
CA ALA A 80 28.12 21.03 -4.82
C ALA A 80 26.94 21.75 -5.49
N SER A 81 27.11 23.01 -5.89
CA SER A 81 26.07 23.79 -6.59
C SER A 81 25.72 23.20 -7.95
N ILE A 82 26.72 22.81 -8.76
CA ILE A 82 26.49 22.14 -10.04
C ILE A 82 25.74 20.83 -9.85
N LEU A 83 26.15 20.04 -8.85
CA LEU A 83 25.51 18.76 -8.55
C LEU A 83 24.06 18.95 -8.05
N ALA A 84 23.81 19.98 -7.23
CA ALA A 84 22.48 20.33 -6.77
C ALA A 84 21.57 20.75 -7.94
N ALA A 85 22.06 21.61 -8.84
CA ALA A 85 21.33 22.00 -10.05
C ALA A 85 21.02 20.78 -10.95
N TYR A 86 22.01 19.89 -11.13
CA TYR A 86 21.81 18.64 -11.88
C TYR A 86 20.74 17.74 -11.24
N VAL A 87 20.77 17.55 -9.92
CA VAL A 87 19.72 16.79 -9.21
C VAL A 87 18.36 17.45 -9.37
N SER A 88 18.30 18.78 -9.25
CA SER A 88 17.07 19.56 -9.38
C SER A 88 16.50 19.57 -10.80
N GLN A 89 17.27 19.23 -11.82
CA GLN A 89 16.79 19.18 -13.21
C GLN A 89 16.42 17.77 -13.65
N PHE A 90 17.15 16.75 -13.20
CA PHE A 90 17.00 15.37 -13.69
C PHE A 90 16.32 14.41 -12.72
N TYR A 91 16.22 14.78 -11.43
CA TYR A 91 15.69 13.93 -10.36
C TYR A 91 14.64 14.63 -9.49
N SER A 92 14.22 15.85 -9.86
CA SER A 92 13.27 16.71 -9.14
C SER A 92 11.80 16.40 -9.42
N SER A 93 11.48 15.41 -10.22
CA SER A 93 10.10 15.17 -10.62
C SER A 93 9.29 14.38 -9.59
N GLY A 94 9.89 13.98 -8.46
CA GLY A 94 9.27 13.00 -7.56
C GLY A 94 8.98 11.66 -8.26
N ASP A 95 9.55 11.41 -9.44
CA ASP A 95 9.21 10.28 -10.32
C ASP A 95 9.34 8.92 -9.63
N TRP A 96 10.29 8.79 -8.71
CA TRP A 96 10.48 7.56 -7.95
C TRP A 96 9.30 7.29 -6.98
N LEU A 97 8.63 8.33 -6.47
CA LEU A 97 7.39 8.21 -5.70
C LEU A 97 6.21 7.89 -6.61
N VAL A 98 6.11 8.57 -7.75
CA VAL A 98 5.04 8.33 -8.74
C VAL A 98 5.07 6.90 -9.26
N THR A 99 6.25 6.42 -9.66
CA THR A 99 6.46 5.05 -10.11
C THR A 99 6.25 4.03 -9.01
N ARG A 100 6.68 4.31 -7.77
CA ARG A 100 6.37 3.47 -6.61
C ARG A 100 4.86 3.37 -6.37
N ALA A 101 4.15 4.50 -6.44
CA ALA A 101 2.70 4.55 -6.28
C ALA A 101 1.98 3.70 -7.34
N GLY A 102 2.39 3.83 -8.60
CA GLY A 102 1.86 3.01 -9.69
C GLY A 102 2.20 1.52 -9.53
N ALA A 103 3.40 1.18 -9.06
CA ALA A 103 3.78 -0.21 -8.81
C ALA A 103 2.92 -0.84 -7.71
N GLU A 104 2.79 -0.20 -6.54
CA GLU A 104 1.98 -0.72 -5.45
C GLU A 104 0.48 -0.76 -5.82
N GLU A 105 0.01 0.15 -6.68
CA GLU A 105 -1.35 0.12 -7.22
C GLU A 105 -1.58 -1.10 -8.13
N ILE A 106 -0.68 -1.35 -9.08
CA ILE A 106 -0.77 -2.55 -9.94
C ILE A 106 -0.72 -3.81 -9.09
N LEU A 107 0.13 -3.84 -8.06
CA LEU A 107 0.24 -5.00 -7.17
C LEU A 107 -1.08 -5.26 -6.44
N LYS A 108 -1.73 -4.23 -5.91
CA LYS A 108 -3.07 -4.31 -5.33
C LYS A 108 -4.07 -4.89 -6.33
N GLU A 109 -4.09 -4.40 -7.57
CA GLU A 109 -5.04 -4.88 -8.59
C GLU A 109 -4.76 -6.32 -9.03
N ILE A 110 -3.50 -6.76 -9.02
CA ILE A 110 -3.14 -8.17 -9.25
C ILE A 110 -3.75 -9.05 -8.16
N TYR A 111 -3.63 -8.68 -6.89
CA TYR A 111 -4.23 -9.44 -5.80
C TYR A 111 -5.76 -9.38 -5.85
N ALA A 112 -6.35 -8.24 -6.16
CA ALA A 112 -7.79 -8.09 -6.36
C ALA A 112 -8.32 -9.02 -7.47
N TYR A 113 -7.62 -9.08 -8.60
CA TYR A 113 -7.95 -9.95 -9.74
C TYR A 113 -7.95 -11.43 -9.36
N ARG A 114 -6.98 -11.84 -8.54
CA ARG A 114 -6.76 -13.23 -8.14
C ARG A 114 -7.64 -13.67 -6.97
N THR A 115 -8.28 -12.74 -6.25
CA THR A 115 -9.06 -13.02 -5.03
C THR A 115 -10.53 -12.65 -5.20
N ILE A 116 -10.84 -11.37 -5.13
CA ILE A 116 -12.21 -10.81 -5.11
C ILE A 116 -12.88 -11.02 -6.46
N LEU A 117 -12.16 -10.79 -7.56
CA LEU A 117 -12.71 -10.85 -8.91
C LEU A 117 -12.60 -12.25 -9.53
N LYS A 118 -12.20 -13.28 -8.78
CA LYS A 118 -11.91 -14.62 -9.33
C LYS A 118 -13.10 -15.23 -10.08
N ASN A 119 -14.31 -14.98 -9.58
CA ASN A 119 -15.57 -15.48 -10.13
C ASN A 119 -16.24 -14.51 -11.12
N THR A 120 -15.71 -13.29 -11.30
CA THR A 120 -16.32 -12.28 -12.15
C THR A 120 -15.93 -12.49 -13.62
N PRO A 121 -16.89 -12.66 -14.55
CA PRO A 121 -16.59 -12.94 -15.96
C PRO A 121 -15.85 -11.77 -16.65
N THR A 122 -16.06 -10.54 -16.19
CA THR A 122 -15.42 -9.32 -16.73
C THR A 122 -14.06 -8.98 -16.10
N ARG A 123 -13.52 -9.84 -15.22
CA ARG A 123 -12.26 -9.57 -14.48
C ARG A 123 -11.08 -9.20 -15.37
N ARG A 124 -10.99 -9.80 -16.57
CA ARG A 124 -9.92 -9.51 -17.55
C ARG A 124 -10.01 -8.08 -18.08
N MET A 125 -11.21 -7.66 -18.49
CA MET A 125 -11.46 -6.30 -18.97
C MET A 125 -11.19 -5.27 -17.87
N TRP A 126 -11.62 -5.58 -16.65
CA TRP A 126 -11.35 -4.73 -15.49
C TRP A 126 -9.85 -4.51 -15.28
N LEU A 127 -9.04 -5.58 -15.30
CA LEU A 127 -7.59 -5.44 -15.08
C LEU A 127 -6.92 -4.67 -16.23
N GLU A 128 -7.34 -4.91 -17.48
CA GLU A 128 -6.83 -4.18 -18.64
C GLU A 128 -7.12 -2.67 -18.54
N GLU A 129 -8.37 -2.30 -18.22
CA GLU A 129 -8.76 -0.90 -18.02
C GLU A 129 -7.93 -0.25 -16.91
N ARG A 130 -7.79 -0.94 -15.77
CA ARG A 130 -7.02 -0.46 -14.62
C ARG A 130 -5.55 -0.28 -14.93
N LEU A 131 -4.91 -1.22 -15.62
CA LEU A 131 -3.53 -1.07 -16.05
C LEU A 131 -3.36 0.18 -16.94
N GLY A 132 -4.29 0.40 -17.87
CA GLY A 132 -4.29 1.60 -18.73
C GLY A 132 -4.45 2.89 -17.93
N GLU A 133 -5.36 2.94 -16.96
CA GLU A 133 -5.53 4.09 -16.08
C GLU A 133 -4.30 4.38 -15.22
N ILE A 134 -3.71 3.35 -14.60
CA ILE A 134 -2.51 3.49 -13.77
C ILE A 134 -1.35 4.01 -14.62
N GLN A 135 -1.17 3.49 -15.83
CA GLN A 135 -0.14 3.98 -16.74
C GLN A 135 -0.33 5.44 -17.11
N ARG A 136 -1.57 5.86 -17.41
CA ARG A 136 -1.88 7.28 -17.70
C ARG A 136 -1.66 8.16 -16.48
N SER A 137 -2.01 7.69 -15.28
CA SER A 137 -1.75 8.38 -14.01
C SER A 137 -0.25 8.57 -13.79
N VAL A 138 0.55 7.50 -13.92
CA VAL A 138 2.01 7.57 -13.81
C VAL A 138 2.59 8.53 -14.86
N PHE A 139 2.17 8.43 -16.11
CA PHE A 139 2.61 9.34 -17.18
C PHE A 139 2.31 10.81 -16.85
N ARG A 140 1.10 11.12 -16.36
CA ARG A 140 0.71 12.47 -15.92
C ARG A 140 1.46 12.93 -14.68
N GLY A 141 1.77 12.03 -13.76
CA GLY A 141 2.55 12.30 -12.55
C GLY A 141 4.02 12.57 -12.86
N MET A 142 4.54 11.95 -13.92
CA MET A 142 5.89 12.16 -14.45
C MET A 142 6.01 13.34 -15.44
N ASN A 143 5.05 14.27 -15.41
CA ASN A 143 5.00 15.44 -16.31
C ASN A 143 5.06 15.09 -17.81
N GLY A 144 4.61 13.90 -18.21
CA GLY A 144 4.62 13.45 -19.61
C GLY A 144 5.93 12.83 -20.10
N GLU A 145 6.92 12.63 -19.23
CA GLU A 145 8.21 12.02 -19.58
C GLU A 145 8.37 10.62 -18.97
N MET A 146 7.77 9.61 -19.62
CA MET A 146 7.86 8.22 -19.16
C MET A 146 8.85 7.40 -20.00
N ILE A 147 10.11 7.35 -19.57
CA ILE A 147 11.14 6.49 -20.18
C ILE A 147 11.18 5.16 -19.43
N LEU A 148 10.50 4.14 -19.98
CA LEU A 148 10.53 2.78 -19.45
C LEU A 148 11.66 1.98 -20.07
N LYS A 149 12.54 1.44 -19.22
CA LYS A 149 13.51 0.42 -19.64
C LYS A 149 12.81 -0.94 -19.68
N PRO A 150 13.09 -1.79 -20.69
CA PRO A 150 12.61 -3.17 -20.68
C PRO A 150 13.11 -3.90 -19.43
N TYR A 151 12.19 -4.52 -18.69
CA TYR A 151 12.54 -5.37 -17.56
C TYR A 151 13.10 -6.70 -18.08
N LYS A 152 14.24 -7.13 -17.53
CA LYS A 152 14.98 -8.34 -17.96
C LYS A 152 15.02 -9.46 -16.90
N GLY A 153 14.37 -9.25 -15.76
CA GLY A 153 14.35 -10.22 -14.66
C GLY A 153 13.22 -11.25 -14.80
N PRO A 154 13.12 -12.19 -13.84
CA PRO A 154 12.00 -13.13 -13.77
C PRO A 154 10.68 -12.40 -13.47
N ILE A 155 9.58 -12.99 -13.92
CA ILE A 155 8.23 -12.48 -13.69
C ILE A 155 7.46 -13.60 -12.97
N PRO A 156 6.91 -13.35 -11.77
CA PRO A 156 6.96 -12.12 -10.98
C PRO A 156 8.38 -11.76 -10.46
N PRO A 157 8.66 -10.48 -10.13
CA PRO A 157 10.02 -10.02 -9.85
C PRO A 157 10.56 -10.48 -8.48
N SER A 158 11.75 -11.08 -8.46
CA SER A 158 12.50 -11.36 -7.23
C SER A 158 12.90 -10.05 -6.51
N PRO A 159 13.08 -10.06 -5.17
CA PRO A 159 13.12 -11.20 -4.26
C PRO A 159 11.78 -11.54 -3.60
N ARG A 160 10.72 -10.74 -3.78
CA ARG A 160 9.41 -10.98 -3.14
C ARG A 160 8.76 -12.29 -3.61
N PHE A 161 9.07 -12.69 -4.85
CA PHE A 161 8.46 -13.82 -5.55
C PHE A 161 9.51 -14.86 -6.03
N ASP A 162 10.63 -15.00 -5.30
CA ASP A 162 11.71 -15.92 -5.70
C ASP A 162 11.31 -17.39 -5.44
N PRO A 163 11.29 -18.27 -6.47
CA PRO A 163 10.94 -19.69 -6.33
C PRO A 163 11.84 -20.49 -5.38
N LYS A 164 12.96 -19.92 -4.94
CA LYS A 164 13.85 -20.54 -3.95
C LYS A 164 13.24 -20.64 -2.55
N TYR A 165 12.21 -19.85 -2.25
CA TYR A 165 11.54 -19.90 -0.95
C TYR A 165 10.37 -20.89 -1.00
N PRO A 166 10.17 -21.74 0.02
CA PRO A 166 9.08 -22.73 0.02
C PRO A 166 7.70 -22.08 -0.11
N ASP A 167 7.52 -20.91 0.49
CA ASP A 167 6.26 -20.18 0.58
C ASP A 167 6.14 -19.09 -0.51
N TYR A 168 6.69 -19.35 -1.70
CA TYR A 168 6.69 -18.36 -2.78
C TYR A 168 5.34 -18.33 -3.52
N ASP A 169 4.90 -17.12 -3.86
CA ASP A 169 3.74 -16.90 -4.71
C ASP A 169 4.14 -16.99 -6.19
N PRO A 170 3.62 -17.97 -6.96
CA PRO A 170 3.89 -18.10 -8.39
C PRO A 170 3.27 -16.95 -9.21
N GLY A 171 2.28 -16.22 -8.67
CA GLY A 171 1.74 -15.00 -9.24
C GLY A 171 0.62 -15.15 -10.27
N PHE A 172 0.40 -16.35 -10.83
CA PHE A 172 -0.49 -16.53 -11.99
C PHE A 172 -1.83 -17.22 -11.68
N ASN A 173 -1.95 -17.83 -10.51
CA ASN A 173 -3.14 -18.60 -10.12
C ASN A 173 -4.08 -17.76 -9.26
N ASP A 174 -5.37 -18.06 -9.35
CA ASP A 174 -6.36 -17.56 -8.40
C ASP A 174 -6.01 -18.04 -6.98
N LEU A 175 -6.32 -17.22 -5.99
CA LEU A 175 -5.91 -17.42 -4.61
C LEU A 175 -7.11 -17.77 -3.73
N ASN A 176 -6.94 -18.79 -2.90
CA ASN A 176 -7.83 -19.03 -1.76
C ASN A 176 -7.40 -18.20 -0.53
N GLY A 177 -8.15 -18.31 0.57
CA GLY A 177 -7.90 -17.55 1.79
C GLY A 177 -6.53 -17.80 2.41
N ASP A 178 -6.13 -19.06 2.53
CA ASP A 178 -4.85 -19.43 3.15
C ASP A 178 -3.65 -19.06 2.28
N GLU A 179 -3.77 -19.23 0.96
CA GLU A 179 -2.75 -18.80 0.00
C GLU A 179 -2.59 -17.27 0.02
N TYR A 180 -3.70 -16.52 0.03
CA TYR A 180 -3.64 -15.07 0.16
C TYR A 180 -3.01 -14.64 1.49
N PHE A 181 -3.41 -15.29 2.59
CA PHE A 181 -2.84 -15.03 3.91
C PHE A 181 -1.31 -15.20 3.91
N LEU A 182 -0.82 -16.33 3.38
CA LEU A 182 0.61 -16.64 3.32
C LEU A 182 1.36 -15.69 2.38
N PHE A 183 0.89 -15.57 1.14
CA PHE A 183 1.60 -14.88 0.07
C PHE A 183 1.55 -13.36 0.17
N ARG A 184 0.43 -12.81 0.68
CA ARG A 184 0.21 -11.36 0.74
C ARG A 184 0.34 -10.83 2.15
N LEU A 185 -0.47 -11.32 3.10
CA LEU A 185 -0.56 -10.74 4.43
C LEU A 185 0.72 -11.00 5.23
N GLU A 186 1.09 -12.27 5.43
CA GLU A 186 2.23 -12.66 6.26
C GLU A 186 3.57 -12.22 5.65
N ASN A 187 3.68 -12.26 4.32
CA ASN A 187 4.82 -11.71 3.59
C ASN A 187 4.99 -10.20 3.84
N GLN A 188 3.90 -9.42 3.70
CA GLN A 188 3.95 -7.98 3.93
C GLN A 188 4.24 -7.65 5.40
N LEU A 189 3.61 -8.37 6.33
CA LEU A 189 3.88 -8.21 7.76
C LEU A 189 5.37 -8.44 8.08
N SER A 190 5.93 -9.55 7.62
CA SER A 190 7.35 -9.89 7.82
C SER A 190 8.27 -8.84 7.22
N TRP A 191 7.96 -8.36 6.01
CA TRP A 191 8.72 -7.30 5.37
C TRP A 191 8.67 -5.99 6.18
N HIS A 192 7.48 -5.57 6.63
CA HIS A 192 7.30 -4.34 7.40
C HIS A 192 7.99 -4.42 8.76
N ILE A 193 7.95 -5.56 9.47
CA ILE A 193 8.68 -5.80 10.72
C ILE A 193 10.20 -5.66 10.51
N LYS A 194 10.73 -6.24 9.42
CA LYS A 194 12.16 -6.11 9.11
C LYS A 194 12.51 -4.66 8.76
N GLU A 195 11.66 -4.00 7.99
CA GLU A 195 11.91 -2.65 7.49
C GLU A 195 11.86 -1.60 8.60
N ILE A 196 10.87 -1.65 9.50
CA ILE A 196 10.79 -0.76 10.65
C ILE A 196 12.04 -0.87 11.53
N ASN A 197 12.49 -2.10 11.82
CA ASN A 197 13.70 -2.33 12.61
C ASN A 197 14.95 -1.75 11.94
N ARG A 198 15.04 -1.86 10.61
CA ARG A 198 16.13 -1.25 9.84
C ARG A 198 16.09 0.28 9.93
N ARG A 199 14.92 0.89 9.73
CA ARG A 199 14.74 2.36 9.77
C ARG A 199 14.96 2.92 11.17
N GLN A 200 14.51 2.21 12.21
CA GLN A 200 14.73 2.61 13.60
C GLN A 200 16.22 2.57 13.96
N LYS A 201 16.96 1.53 13.56
CA LYS A 201 18.41 1.47 13.77
C LYS A 201 19.12 2.64 13.08
N GLU A 202 18.71 2.98 11.86
CA GLU A 202 19.27 4.14 11.16
C GLU A 202 18.98 5.45 11.90
N ARG A 203 17.72 5.67 12.30
CA ARG A 203 17.31 6.85 13.07
C ARG A 203 18.13 7.02 14.34
N THR A 204 18.28 5.94 15.11
CA THR A 204 19.07 5.96 16.35
C THR A 204 20.53 6.30 16.09
N ARG A 205 21.14 5.73 15.04
CA ARG A 205 22.53 6.06 14.67
C ARG A 205 22.69 7.53 14.31
N LEU A 206 21.77 8.10 13.52
CA LEU A 206 21.82 9.51 13.15
C LEU A 206 21.66 10.42 14.37
N LYS A 207 20.74 10.12 15.29
CA LYS A 207 20.61 10.87 16.55
C LYS A 207 21.90 10.84 17.38
N VAL A 208 22.55 9.67 17.47
CA VAL A 208 23.85 9.55 18.14
C VAL A 208 24.91 10.40 17.43
N TYR A 209 24.97 10.40 16.09
CA TYR A 209 25.93 11.22 15.35
C TYR A 209 25.69 12.72 15.50
N ILE A 210 24.43 13.17 15.52
CA ILE A 210 24.07 14.57 15.78
C ILE A 210 24.51 14.99 17.18
N LEU A 211 24.23 14.18 18.20
CA LEU A 211 24.65 14.45 19.58
C LEU A 211 26.17 14.44 19.72
N ALA A 212 26.86 13.50 19.07
CA ALA A 212 28.31 13.43 19.08
C ALA A 212 28.94 14.66 18.40
N ALA A 213 28.41 15.08 17.25
CA ALA A 213 28.87 16.28 16.56
C ALA A 213 28.62 17.55 17.40
N GLY A 214 27.43 17.70 18.00
CA GLY A 214 27.14 18.80 18.91
C GLY A 214 28.06 18.83 20.14
N GLY A 215 28.30 17.67 20.76
CA GLY A 215 29.21 17.52 21.90
C GLY A 215 30.66 17.83 21.56
N LEU A 216 31.14 17.37 20.40
CA LEU A 216 32.48 17.72 19.89
C LEU A 216 32.61 19.21 19.62
N GLY A 217 31.58 19.85 19.07
CA GLY A 217 31.55 21.31 18.89
C GLY A 217 31.69 22.06 20.20
N ALA A 218 30.94 21.67 21.24
CA ALA A 218 31.05 22.27 22.57
C ALA A 218 32.44 22.05 23.20
N LEU A 219 33.00 20.84 23.05
CA LEU A 219 34.34 20.52 23.54
C LEU A 219 35.42 21.37 22.86
N PHE A 220 35.36 21.51 21.53
CA PHE A 220 36.30 22.36 20.78
C PHE A 220 36.21 23.83 21.17
N ALA A 221 35.01 24.33 21.47
CA ALA A 221 34.82 25.68 21.97
C ALA A 221 35.45 25.85 23.36
N ALA A 222 35.25 24.89 24.26
CA ALA A 222 35.76 24.95 25.63
C ALA A 222 37.30 24.86 25.73
N LEU A 223 37.95 24.10 24.83
CA LEU A 223 39.41 23.95 24.83
C LEU A 223 40.16 25.17 24.27
N GLY A 224 39.46 26.15 23.69
CA GLY A 224 40.06 27.40 23.20
C GLY A 224 40.90 27.24 21.92
N GLN A 225 41.79 28.20 21.67
CA GLN A 225 42.62 28.24 20.47
C GLN A 225 43.71 27.16 20.50
N PRO A 226 43.98 26.43 19.39
CA PRO A 226 43.49 26.63 18.02
C PRO A 226 42.22 25.83 17.66
N LEU A 227 41.63 25.12 18.63
CA LEU A 227 40.52 24.19 18.37
C LEU A 227 39.19 24.88 18.07
N THR A 228 39.03 26.15 18.43
CA THR A 228 37.80 26.92 18.19
C THR A 228 37.34 26.94 16.72
N MET A 229 38.25 26.90 15.75
CA MET A 229 37.87 26.86 14.33
C MET A 229 37.19 25.54 13.93
N TRP A 230 37.49 24.44 14.64
CA TRP A 230 36.90 23.11 14.38
C TRP A 230 35.43 23.01 14.82
N VAL A 231 34.93 23.97 15.60
CA VAL A 231 33.50 24.09 15.94
C VAL A 231 32.66 24.21 14.67
N ALA A 232 33.14 24.93 13.65
CA ALA A 232 32.44 25.06 12.37
C ALA A 232 32.29 23.71 11.65
N LEU A 233 33.32 22.85 11.72
CA LEU A 233 33.25 21.51 11.12
C LEU A 233 32.22 20.63 11.86
N ALA A 234 32.23 20.68 13.19
CA ALA A 234 31.24 19.97 14.00
C ALA A 234 29.80 20.43 13.67
N ALA A 235 29.57 21.74 13.51
CA ALA A 235 28.29 22.28 13.09
C ALA A 235 27.88 21.81 11.69
N ALA A 236 28.82 21.75 10.74
CA ALA A 236 28.55 21.24 9.39
C ALA A 236 28.14 19.75 9.39
N PHE A 237 28.78 18.92 10.22
CA PHE A 237 28.34 17.52 10.42
C PHE A 237 26.93 17.44 10.98
N SER A 238 26.62 18.22 12.03
CA SER A 238 25.27 18.26 12.62
C SER A 238 24.22 18.65 11.58
N ALA A 239 24.45 19.73 10.82
CA ALA A 239 23.54 20.18 9.78
C ALA A 239 23.33 19.12 8.69
N ALA A 240 24.40 18.47 8.24
CA ALA A 240 24.31 17.40 7.24
C ALA A 240 23.51 16.18 7.74
N PHE A 241 23.68 15.79 9.02
CA PHE A 241 22.93 14.67 9.59
C PHE A 241 21.46 15.01 9.84
N ILE A 242 21.16 16.23 10.27
CA ILE A 242 19.78 16.73 10.42
C ILE A 242 19.09 16.73 9.06
N GLY A 243 19.69 17.37 8.05
CA GLY A 243 19.13 17.40 6.70
C GLY A 243 18.96 16.00 6.09
N TRP A 244 19.86 15.05 6.41
CA TRP A 244 19.71 13.66 5.98
C TRP A 244 18.55 12.94 6.69
N GLN A 245 18.32 13.21 7.98
CA GLN A 245 17.19 12.65 8.73
C GLN A 245 15.85 13.19 8.20
N GLU A 246 15.78 14.50 7.93
CA GLU A 246 14.60 15.20 7.39
C GLU A 246 14.26 14.69 5.99
N LEU A 247 15.24 14.68 5.07
CA LEU A 247 15.08 14.17 3.71
C LEU A 247 14.52 12.73 3.68
N ARG A 248 14.92 11.89 4.63
CA ARG A 248 14.44 10.51 4.72
C ARG A 248 13.13 10.35 5.48
N SER A 249 12.59 11.43 6.06
CA SER A 249 11.36 11.48 6.85
C SER A 249 11.29 10.35 7.89
N LEU A 250 12.43 10.05 8.55
CA LEU A 250 12.58 8.81 9.32
C LEU A 250 11.57 8.69 10.46
N ASP A 251 11.19 9.81 11.10
CA ASP A 251 10.21 9.80 12.18
C ASP A 251 8.80 9.45 11.68
N SER A 252 8.35 10.06 10.59
CA SER A 252 7.05 9.77 9.97
C SER A 252 6.99 8.36 9.40
N VAL A 253 8.06 7.90 8.73
CA VAL A 253 8.15 6.55 8.16
C VAL A 253 8.11 5.47 9.25
N VAL A 254 8.86 5.64 10.33
CA VAL A 254 8.84 4.68 11.45
C VAL A 254 7.45 4.62 12.08
N ARG A 255 6.80 5.76 12.31
CA ARG A 255 5.44 5.81 12.87
C ARG A 255 4.41 5.12 11.99
N ASN A 256 4.45 5.38 10.68
CA ASN A 256 3.56 4.75 9.70
C ASN A 256 3.75 3.22 9.69
N TYR A 257 4.99 2.75 9.61
CA TYR A 257 5.26 1.30 9.67
C TYR A 257 4.87 0.66 11.00
N SER A 258 4.99 1.36 12.14
CA SER A 258 4.52 0.83 13.42
C SER A 258 3.02 0.56 13.40
N LYS A 259 2.24 1.52 12.87
CA LYS A 259 0.79 1.38 12.72
C LYS A 259 0.45 0.19 11.83
N VAL A 260 1.12 0.05 10.70
CA VAL A 260 0.85 -1.02 9.73
C VAL A 260 1.19 -2.39 10.30
N VAL A 261 2.32 -2.53 10.99
CA VAL A 261 2.68 -3.78 11.68
C VAL A 261 1.63 -4.14 12.73
N LEU A 262 1.12 -3.15 13.48
CA LEU A 262 0.05 -3.39 14.46
C LEU A 262 -1.22 -3.91 13.77
N GLU A 263 -1.73 -3.19 12.77
CA GLU A 263 -2.98 -3.53 12.09
C GLU A 263 -2.88 -4.88 11.34
N LEU A 264 -1.77 -5.14 10.65
CA LEU A 264 -1.54 -6.42 9.97
C LEU A 264 -1.36 -7.57 10.95
N ASN A 265 -0.77 -7.35 12.13
CA ASN A 265 -0.72 -8.38 13.17
C ASN A 265 -2.13 -8.71 13.68
N ILE A 266 -2.96 -7.70 13.94
CA ILE A 266 -4.35 -7.92 14.40
C ILE A 266 -5.11 -8.78 13.38
N LEU A 267 -4.99 -8.46 12.08
CA LEU A 267 -5.61 -9.26 11.02
C LEU A 267 -5.00 -10.66 10.92
N SER A 268 -3.68 -10.79 11.07
CA SER A 268 -3.01 -12.09 11.05
C SER A 268 -3.49 -12.97 12.21
N ASP A 269 -3.59 -12.40 13.39
CA ASP A 269 -4.04 -13.11 14.59
C ASP A 269 -5.50 -13.52 14.45
N HIS A 270 -6.35 -12.64 13.90
CA HIS A 270 -7.75 -12.98 13.56
C HIS A 270 -7.81 -14.18 12.61
N TRP A 271 -7.13 -14.12 11.46
CA TRP A 271 -7.15 -15.21 10.48
C TRP A 271 -6.64 -16.55 11.06
N LYS A 272 -5.56 -16.50 11.85
CA LYS A 272 -4.98 -17.68 12.49
C LYS A 272 -5.92 -18.30 13.54
N ASN A 273 -6.77 -17.50 14.17
CA ASN A 273 -7.70 -17.95 15.19
C ASN A 273 -9.02 -18.52 14.61
N LEU A 274 -9.36 -18.22 13.36
CA LEU A 274 -10.56 -18.77 12.72
C LEU A 274 -10.43 -20.28 12.52
N GLU A 275 -11.46 -21.02 12.94
CA GLU A 275 -11.61 -22.45 12.67
C GLU A 275 -11.97 -22.72 11.20
N GLY A 276 -11.80 -23.96 10.72
CA GLY A 276 -11.98 -24.29 9.30
C GLY A 276 -13.38 -23.99 8.75
N GLU A 277 -14.41 -24.10 9.58
CA GLU A 277 -15.80 -23.76 9.22
C GLU A 277 -16.07 -22.24 9.24
N GLU A 278 -15.31 -21.49 10.03
CA GLU A 278 -15.42 -20.02 10.13
C GLU A 278 -14.65 -19.30 9.01
N ARG A 279 -13.74 -20.00 8.32
CA ARG A 279 -13.01 -19.49 7.14
C ARG A 279 -13.89 -19.56 5.88
N ASP A 280 -15.04 -18.91 5.96
CA ASP A 280 -15.95 -18.77 4.85
C ASP A 280 -15.44 -17.73 3.82
N GLN A 281 -16.13 -17.65 2.69
CA GLN A 281 -15.78 -16.71 1.62
C GLN A 281 -15.98 -15.25 2.05
N THR A 282 -16.86 -14.98 3.03
CA THR A 282 -17.13 -13.65 3.58
C THR A 282 -15.94 -13.14 4.40
N GLU A 283 -15.44 -13.94 5.35
CA GLU A 283 -14.26 -13.65 6.16
C GLU A 283 -13.01 -13.55 5.28
N PHE A 284 -12.91 -14.36 4.24
CA PHE A 284 -11.88 -14.20 3.22
C PHE A 284 -11.92 -12.81 2.56
N TYR A 285 -13.06 -12.38 2.03
CA TYR A 285 -13.18 -11.06 1.40
C TYR A 285 -12.94 -9.90 2.38
N LYS A 286 -13.40 -10.02 3.63
CA LYS A 286 -13.10 -9.05 4.69
C LYS A 286 -11.60 -8.94 4.96
N THR A 287 -10.91 -10.08 5.00
CA THR A 287 -9.46 -10.15 5.24
C THR A 287 -8.69 -9.53 4.08
N VAL A 288 -9.04 -9.87 2.83
CA VAL A 288 -8.44 -9.28 1.63
C VAL A 288 -8.62 -7.76 1.63
N ARG A 289 -9.87 -7.30 1.83
CA ARG A 289 -10.21 -5.88 1.90
C ARG A 289 -9.38 -5.15 2.94
N SER A 290 -9.43 -5.62 4.18
CA SER A 290 -8.78 -4.93 5.30
C SER A 290 -7.26 -4.87 5.10
N THR A 291 -6.67 -5.95 4.60
CA THR A 291 -5.23 -6.01 4.29
C THR A 291 -4.86 -5.00 3.20
N GLU A 292 -5.57 -4.99 2.06
CA GLU A 292 -5.25 -4.07 0.97
C GLU A 292 -5.57 -2.60 1.35
N ASP A 293 -6.61 -2.33 2.13
CA ASP A 293 -6.91 -1.01 2.67
C ASP A 293 -5.76 -0.51 3.58
N ILE A 294 -5.22 -1.36 4.46
CA ILE A 294 -4.07 -1.02 5.33
C ILE A 294 -2.82 -0.74 4.49
N LEU A 295 -2.48 -1.62 3.55
CA LEU A 295 -1.30 -1.48 2.70
C LEU A 295 -1.40 -0.26 1.79
N TRP A 296 -2.59 0.03 1.28
CA TRP A 296 -2.84 1.20 0.45
C TRP A 296 -2.76 2.49 1.24
N SER A 297 -3.41 2.54 2.40
CA SER A 297 -3.34 3.68 3.32
C SER A 297 -1.89 3.96 3.74
N GLN A 298 -1.12 2.92 4.04
CA GLN A 298 0.32 3.00 4.29
C GLN A 298 1.05 3.68 3.15
N ASN A 299 0.84 3.21 1.91
CA ASN A 299 1.51 3.75 0.73
C ASN A 299 1.19 5.24 0.54
N VAL A 300 -0.08 5.63 0.68
CA VAL A 300 -0.51 7.03 0.62
C VAL A 300 0.12 7.87 1.73
N GLU A 301 0.14 7.38 2.98
CA GLU A 301 0.79 8.06 4.11
C GLU A 301 2.30 8.21 3.87
N TYR A 302 2.96 7.20 3.30
CA TYR A 302 4.39 7.25 2.97
C TYR A 302 4.70 8.29 1.89
N ILE A 303 3.90 8.31 0.82
CA ILE A 303 4.06 9.28 -0.27
C ILE A 303 3.87 10.71 0.26
N LYS A 304 2.85 10.95 1.10
CA LYS A 304 2.63 12.24 1.76
C LYS A 304 3.80 12.64 2.66
N ALA A 305 4.27 11.74 3.50
CA ALA A 305 5.38 12.02 4.41
C ALA A 305 6.68 12.34 3.65
N MET A 306 6.89 11.71 2.50
CA MET A 306 8.03 12.02 1.64
C MET A 306 7.83 13.35 0.91
N GLN A 307 6.63 13.62 0.41
CA GLN A 307 6.31 14.89 -0.23
C GLN A 307 6.52 16.07 0.73
N GLU A 308 6.07 15.94 1.97
CA GLU A 308 6.27 16.96 3.01
C GLU A 308 7.76 17.14 3.31
N ALA A 309 8.51 16.04 3.46
CA ALA A 309 9.96 16.10 3.63
C ALA A 309 10.70 16.76 2.44
N LEU A 310 10.22 16.54 1.22
CA LEU A 310 10.76 17.21 0.04
C LEU A 310 10.47 18.71 0.10
N ARG A 311 9.22 19.10 0.37
CA ARG A 311 8.82 20.50 0.50
C ARG A 311 9.62 21.22 1.58
N ASP A 312 9.80 20.60 2.74
CA ASP A 312 10.53 21.17 3.87
C ASP A 312 12.04 21.27 3.60
N SER A 313 12.55 20.52 2.61
CA SER A 313 13.94 20.59 2.14
C SER A 313 14.16 21.57 0.97
N ASP A 314 13.24 22.53 0.77
CA ASP A 314 13.22 23.51 -0.33
C ASP A 314 13.03 22.89 -1.73
N LEU A 315 12.26 21.79 -1.83
CA LEU A 315 12.04 21.05 -3.08
C LEU A 315 10.58 21.10 -3.52
N GLU A 316 10.05 22.31 -3.65
CA GLU A 316 8.63 22.56 -3.88
C GLU A 316 8.11 22.04 -5.23
N GLU A 317 8.94 22.12 -6.28
CA GLU A 317 8.62 21.56 -7.60
C GLU A 317 8.41 20.03 -7.50
N GLU A 318 9.31 19.32 -6.79
CA GLU A 318 9.20 17.86 -6.58
C GLU A 318 7.92 17.50 -5.80
N ALA A 319 7.58 18.31 -4.79
CA ALA A 319 6.39 18.10 -3.98
C ALA A 319 5.10 18.32 -4.76
N SER A 320 5.07 19.27 -5.71
CA SER A 320 3.86 19.66 -6.43
C SER A 320 3.29 18.54 -7.34
N LEU A 321 4.17 17.76 -7.98
CA LEU A 321 3.79 16.68 -8.88
C LEU A 321 3.14 15.51 -8.13
N VAL A 322 3.58 15.28 -6.89
CA VAL A 322 3.07 14.21 -6.02
C VAL A 322 1.62 14.48 -5.57
N ASN A 323 1.19 15.74 -5.46
CA ASN A 323 -0.20 16.08 -5.08
C ASN A 323 -1.24 15.44 -6.00
N ARG A 324 -0.96 15.43 -7.31
CA ARG A 324 -1.87 14.84 -8.31
C ARG A 324 -1.99 13.34 -8.10
N VAL A 325 -0.86 12.67 -7.88
CA VAL A 325 -0.82 11.22 -7.64
C VAL A 325 -1.59 10.87 -6.37
N ILE A 326 -1.43 11.62 -5.28
CA ILE A 326 -2.20 11.39 -4.04
C ILE A 326 -3.71 11.51 -4.28
N LYS A 327 -4.15 12.45 -5.13
CA LYS A 327 -5.57 12.58 -5.47
C LYS A 327 -6.07 11.37 -6.26
N GLU A 328 -5.35 10.97 -7.31
CA GLU A 328 -5.71 9.81 -8.14
C GLU A 328 -5.72 8.50 -7.32
N GLN A 329 -4.80 8.37 -6.35
CA GLN A 329 -4.72 7.20 -5.48
C GLN A 329 -5.93 7.10 -4.52
N ARG A 330 -6.47 8.24 -4.07
CA ARG A 330 -7.73 8.27 -3.30
C ARG A 330 -8.93 7.85 -4.13
N GLU A 331 -8.98 8.25 -5.40
CA GLU A 331 -10.05 7.86 -6.33
C GLU A 331 -9.96 6.36 -6.69
N SER A 332 -8.75 5.81 -6.78
CA SER A 332 -8.49 4.37 -6.93
C SER A 332 -8.97 3.57 -5.71
N ASP A 333 -8.70 4.05 -4.49
CA ASP A 333 -9.16 3.43 -3.25
C ASP A 333 -10.69 3.27 -3.20
N ARG A 334 -11.40 4.37 -3.51
CA ARG A 334 -12.87 4.39 -3.51
C ARG A 334 -13.46 3.33 -4.45
N ARG A 335 -12.87 3.16 -5.62
CA ARG A 335 -13.33 2.19 -6.61
C ARG A 335 -13.04 0.75 -6.21
N PHE A 336 -11.86 0.50 -5.64
CA PHE A 336 -11.52 -0.81 -5.09
C PHE A 336 -12.52 -1.23 -4.00
N ARG A 337 -12.88 -0.30 -3.10
CA ARG A 337 -13.93 -0.54 -2.09
C ARG A 337 -15.30 -0.83 -2.70
N GLY A 338 -15.66 -0.11 -3.77
CA GLY A 338 -16.86 -0.40 -4.55
C GLY A 338 -16.86 -1.83 -5.10
N ALA A 339 -15.79 -2.23 -5.80
CA ALA A 339 -15.68 -3.57 -6.36
C ALA A 339 -15.78 -4.69 -5.30
N ILE A 340 -15.26 -4.47 -4.09
CA ILE A 340 -15.41 -5.42 -2.99
C ILE A 340 -16.84 -5.46 -2.46
N ALA A 341 -17.47 -4.29 -2.26
CA ALA A 341 -18.85 -4.23 -1.81
C ALA A 341 -19.76 -5.02 -2.78
N ASP A 342 -19.52 -4.87 -4.08
CA ASP A 342 -20.25 -5.55 -5.14
C ASP A 342 -20.02 -7.06 -5.06
N ALA A 343 -18.77 -7.51 -4.95
CA ALA A 343 -18.44 -8.93 -4.83
C ALA A 343 -19.05 -9.58 -3.58
N VAL A 344 -19.12 -8.87 -2.46
CA VAL A 344 -19.77 -9.37 -1.23
C VAL A 344 -21.29 -9.47 -1.41
N VAL A 345 -21.92 -8.47 -2.03
CA VAL A 345 -23.37 -8.48 -2.32
C VAL A 345 -23.71 -9.61 -3.29
N ASP A 346 -22.93 -9.76 -4.36
CA ASP A 346 -23.13 -10.81 -5.36
C ASP A 346 -22.97 -12.20 -4.74
N HIS A 347 -21.93 -12.40 -3.92
CA HIS A 347 -21.74 -13.67 -3.22
C HIS A 347 -22.88 -13.98 -2.23
N THR A 348 -23.34 -12.97 -1.48
CA THR A 348 -24.48 -13.12 -0.55
C THR A 348 -25.74 -13.51 -1.31
N ARG A 349 -25.95 -12.90 -2.49
CA ARG A 349 -27.07 -13.24 -3.37
C ARG A 349 -26.99 -14.67 -3.88
N GLU A 350 -25.82 -15.09 -4.37
CA GLU A 350 -25.60 -16.46 -4.86
C GLU A 350 -25.83 -17.50 -3.74
N SER A 351 -25.26 -17.28 -2.55
CA SER A 351 -25.42 -18.19 -1.41
C SER A 351 -26.87 -18.31 -0.95
N MET A 352 -27.64 -17.22 -0.98
CA MET A 352 -29.06 -17.26 -0.64
C MET A 352 -29.87 -18.01 -1.71
N LEU A 353 -29.61 -17.79 -3.00
CA LEU A 353 -30.27 -18.53 -4.07
C LEU A 353 -29.97 -20.03 -4.02
N ASP A 354 -28.71 -20.40 -3.73
CA ASP A 354 -28.29 -21.80 -3.58
C ASP A 354 -28.93 -22.46 -2.33
N SER A 355 -29.02 -21.71 -1.23
CA SER A 355 -29.72 -22.15 -0.02
C SER A 355 -31.23 -22.34 -0.28
N GLU A 356 -31.86 -21.44 -1.03
CA GLU A 356 -33.26 -21.54 -1.43
C GLU A 356 -33.50 -22.77 -2.31
N GLN A 357 -32.62 -23.02 -3.30
CA GLN A 357 -32.73 -24.18 -4.16
C GLN A 357 -32.53 -25.49 -3.38
N THR A 358 -31.51 -25.54 -2.52
CA THR A 358 -31.21 -26.71 -1.68
C THR A 358 -32.36 -27.00 -0.69
N LEU A 359 -32.92 -25.97 -0.06
CA LEU A 359 -34.11 -26.11 0.79
C LEU A 359 -35.28 -26.63 -0.04
N THR A 360 -35.55 -26.06 -1.21
CA THR A 360 -36.65 -26.50 -2.10
C THR A 360 -36.49 -27.96 -2.52
N GLU A 361 -35.28 -28.38 -2.88
CA GLU A 361 -34.98 -29.76 -3.27
C GLU A 361 -35.07 -30.73 -2.08
N THR A 362 -34.55 -30.33 -0.91
CA THR A 362 -34.65 -31.14 0.33
C THR A 362 -36.10 -31.29 0.76
N TYR A 363 -36.89 -30.21 0.71
CA TYR A 363 -38.33 -30.25 1.02
C TYR A 363 -39.11 -31.09 0.01
N LYS A 364 -38.86 -30.96 -1.30
CA LYS A 364 -39.49 -31.82 -2.32
C LYS A 364 -39.15 -33.29 -2.12
N THR A 365 -37.90 -33.58 -1.78
CA THR A 365 -37.43 -34.95 -1.55
C THR A 365 -38.08 -35.53 -0.30
N THR A 366 -38.09 -34.79 0.81
CA THR A 366 -38.71 -35.22 2.08
C THR A 366 -40.23 -35.36 1.98
N LEU A 367 -40.92 -34.42 1.33
CA LEU A 367 -42.36 -34.56 1.02
C LEU A 367 -42.63 -35.74 0.09
N GLY A 368 -41.79 -35.96 -0.92
CA GLY A 368 -41.90 -37.10 -1.83
C GLY A 368 -41.78 -38.44 -1.09
N THR A 369 -40.80 -38.56 -0.18
CA THR A 369 -40.63 -39.77 0.64
C THR A 369 -41.78 -39.95 1.63
N LEU A 370 -42.29 -38.88 2.25
CA LEU A 370 -43.44 -38.93 3.15
C LEU A 370 -44.73 -39.32 2.43
N ALA A 371 -44.91 -38.85 1.19
CA ALA A 371 -46.06 -39.21 0.36
C ALA A 371 -46.02 -40.66 -0.13
N GLU A 372 -44.83 -41.21 -0.34
CA GLU A 372 -44.64 -42.62 -0.73
C GLU A 372 -44.85 -43.59 0.45
N GLU A 373 -44.53 -43.18 1.68
CA GLU A 373 -44.77 -43.96 2.91
C GLU A 373 -46.20 -43.82 3.50
N ALA A 374 -46.96 -42.80 3.07
CA ALA A 374 -48.29 -42.52 3.60
C ALA A 374 -49.40 -43.35 2.89
N SER A 375 -49.88 -44.41 3.54
CA SER A 375 -50.95 -45.29 3.01
C SER A 375 -52.39 -44.88 3.41
N SER A 376 -52.60 -43.66 3.91
CA SER A 376 -53.89 -43.21 4.48
C SER A 376 -54.39 -41.94 3.78
N ASP A 377 -55.65 -41.94 3.34
CA ASP A 377 -56.30 -40.83 2.62
C ASP A 377 -56.27 -39.51 3.40
N LEU A 378 -56.31 -39.57 4.73
CA LEU A 378 -56.21 -38.39 5.59
C LEU A 378 -54.81 -37.76 5.55
N VAL A 379 -53.77 -38.58 5.46
CA VAL A 379 -52.37 -38.12 5.41
C VAL A 379 -52.06 -37.55 4.04
N GLN A 380 -52.67 -38.07 2.96
CA GLN A 380 -52.56 -37.47 1.63
C GLN A 380 -53.24 -36.10 1.54
N ALA A 381 -54.39 -35.92 2.22
CA ALA A 381 -55.06 -34.62 2.29
C ALA A 381 -54.23 -33.58 3.07
N GLU A 382 -53.59 -33.97 4.18
CA GLU A 382 -52.69 -33.07 4.91
C GLU A 382 -51.38 -32.80 4.14
N LEU A 383 -50.83 -33.79 3.43
CA LEU A 383 -49.68 -33.59 2.53
C LEU A 383 -49.99 -32.60 1.41
N ALA A 384 -51.19 -32.67 0.82
CA ALA A 384 -51.62 -31.72 -0.21
C ALA A 384 -51.77 -30.30 0.34
N ALA A 385 -52.37 -30.14 1.52
CA ALA A 385 -52.46 -28.85 2.20
C ALA A 385 -51.09 -28.29 2.59
N MET A 386 -50.16 -29.16 3.00
CA MET A 386 -48.78 -28.78 3.32
C MET A 386 -48.01 -28.36 2.05
N GLN A 387 -48.27 -29.01 0.92
CA GLN A 387 -47.67 -28.68 -0.38
C GLN A 387 -48.18 -27.32 -0.90
N GLU A 388 -49.45 -27.00 -0.68
CA GLU A 388 -50.05 -25.69 -1.00
C GLU A 388 -49.49 -24.58 -0.09
N ALA A 389 -49.39 -24.83 1.22
CA ALA A 389 -48.76 -23.90 2.16
C ALA A 389 -47.27 -23.67 1.86
N VAL A 390 -46.56 -24.68 1.33
CA VAL A 390 -45.18 -24.54 0.85
C VAL A 390 -45.12 -23.68 -0.41
N GLN A 391 -46.09 -23.82 -1.33
CA GLN A 391 -46.20 -22.97 -2.51
C GLN A 391 -46.42 -21.49 -2.13
N GLU A 392 -47.28 -21.24 -1.14
CA GLU A 392 -47.56 -19.91 -0.60
C GLU A 392 -46.35 -19.34 0.19
N ALA A 393 -45.60 -20.19 0.89
CA ALA A 393 -44.35 -19.81 1.53
C ALA A 393 -43.26 -19.46 0.50
N VAL A 394 -43.20 -20.17 -0.63
CA VAL A 394 -42.31 -19.84 -1.77
C VAL A 394 -42.72 -18.51 -2.42
N GLU A 395 -44.02 -18.21 -2.52
CA GLU A 395 -44.49 -16.90 -2.98
C GLU A 395 -44.17 -15.75 -1.99
N ASN A 396 -44.26 -15.98 -0.68
CA ASN A 396 -43.77 -15.03 0.33
C ASN A 396 -42.23 -14.89 0.33
N ILE A 397 -41.49 -15.90 -0.13
CA ILE A 397 -40.05 -15.80 -0.37
C ILE A 397 -39.77 -14.93 -1.61
N THR A 398 -40.62 -14.93 -2.64
CA THR A 398 -40.51 -13.94 -3.71
C THR A 398 -40.76 -12.49 -3.24
N GLU A 399 -41.53 -12.24 -2.17
CA GLU A 399 -41.56 -10.90 -1.54
C GLU A 399 -40.22 -10.52 -0.89
N ARG A 400 -39.42 -11.50 -0.43
CA ARG A 400 -38.03 -11.26 0.00
C ARG A 400 -37.14 -10.80 -1.15
N ILE A 401 -37.49 -11.03 -2.41
CA ILE A 401 -36.84 -10.39 -3.58
C ILE A 401 -36.97 -8.85 -3.50
N GLY A 402 -38.05 -8.34 -2.89
CA GLY A 402 -38.21 -6.93 -2.55
C GLY A 402 -37.15 -6.41 -1.56
N LEU A 403 -36.66 -7.25 -0.63
CA LEU A 403 -35.53 -6.91 0.26
C LEU A 403 -34.20 -6.78 -0.50
N PHE A 404 -34.05 -7.39 -1.69
CA PHE A 404 -32.85 -7.18 -2.52
C PHE A 404 -32.88 -5.81 -3.20
N SER A 405 -34.06 -5.35 -3.62
CA SER A 405 -34.23 -3.98 -4.10
C SER A 405 -33.98 -2.97 -2.98
N SER A 406 -34.32 -3.31 -1.73
CA SER A 406 -34.02 -2.45 -0.59
C SER A 406 -32.54 -2.50 -0.18
N LEU A 407 -31.85 -3.64 -0.24
CA LEU A 407 -30.39 -3.70 -0.04
C LEU A 407 -29.62 -2.93 -1.12
N GLN A 408 -30.07 -3.01 -2.37
CA GLN A 408 -29.50 -2.24 -3.47
C GLN A 408 -29.84 -0.75 -3.36
N ALA A 409 -31.06 -0.40 -2.93
CA ALA A 409 -31.45 0.97 -2.61
C ALA A 409 -30.68 1.52 -1.39
N ILE A 410 -30.43 0.72 -0.35
CA ILE A 410 -29.59 1.08 0.80
C ILE A 410 -28.14 1.25 0.33
N ARG A 411 -27.61 0.38 -0.52
CA ARG A 411 -26.28 0.58 -1.11
C ARG A 411 -26.21 1.91 -1.87
N ASP A 412 -27.19 2.18 -2.73
CA ASP A 412 -27.23 3.40 -3.55
C ASP A 412 -27.43 4.66 -2.68
N GLU A 413 -28.23 4.56 -1.61
CA GLU A 413 -28.44 5.62 -0.62
C GLU A 413 -27.17 5.92 0.19
N PHE A 414 -26.35 4.90 0.47
CA PHE A 414 -25.13 5.02 1.26
C PHE A 414 -23.83 5.10 0.44
N ALA A 415 -23.90 5.12 -0.90
CA ALA A 415 -22.75 5.18 -1.82
C ALA A 415 -21.84 6.41 -1.64
N GLY A 416 -22.23 7.39 -0.81
CA GLY A 416 -21.46 8.60 -0.46
C GLY A 416 -21.23 8.85 1.03
N VAL A 417 -21.62 7.93 1.93
CA VAL A 417 -21.50 8.12 3.39
C VAL A 417 -20.25 7.42 3.91
N GLU A 418 -19.19 8.19 4.16
CA GLU A 418 -17.96 7.71 4.81
C GLU A 418 -18.08 7.83 6.35
N ILE A 419 -18.18 6.71 7.08
CA ILE A 419 -18.05 6.69 8.54
C ILE A 419 -16.60 6.39 8.91
N GLY A 420 -15.86 7.41 9.34
CA GLY A 420 -14.50 7.30 9.88
C GLY A 420 -14.33 8.01 11.23
N SER A 421 -13.11 7.99 11.77
CA SER A 421 -12.77 8.63 13.07
C SER A 421 -12.93 10.15 13.11
N ASN A 422 -13.10 10.80 11.96
CA ASN A 422 -13.31 12.25 11.82
C ASN A 422 -14.74 12.61 11.36
N THR A 423 -15.69 11.69 11.44
CA THR A 423 -17.09 11.95 11.03
C THR A 423 -17.72 12.99 11.98
N PRO A 424 -18.26 14.11 11.47
CA PRO A 424 -18.90 15.10 12.31
C PRO A 424 -20.06 14.48 13.11
N MET A 425 -20.17 14.84 14.39
CA MET A 425 -21.17 14.27 15.30
C MET A 425 -22.62 14.48 14.83
N SER A 426 -22.86 15.51 14.01
CA SER A 426 -24.13 15.77 13.35
C SER A 426 -24.50 14.71 12.31
N VAL A 427 -23.53 14.21 11.54
CA VAL A 427 -23.73 13.15 10.55
C VAL A 427 -23.99 11.82 11.25
N LEU A 428 -23.26 11.53 12.34
CA LEU A 428 -23.51 10.35 13.18
C LEU A 428 -24.89 10.38 13.84
N ASN A 429 -25.34 11.52 14.34
CA ASN A 429 -26.67 11.66 14.95
C ASN A 429 -27.79 11.55 13.92
N ASP A 430 -27.60 12.11 12.71
CA ASP A 430 -28.52 11.94 11.60
C ASP A 430 -28.63 10.46 11.19
N LEU A 431 -27.51 9.75 11.08
CA LEU A 431 -27.45 8.31 10.82
C LEU A 431 -28.11 7.48 11.93
N MET A 432 -27.83 7.77 13.21
CA MET A 432 -28.45 7.06 14.34
C MET A 432 -29.95 7.35 14.46
N SER A 433 -30.42 8.53 14.06
CA SER A 433 -31.85 8.87 14.09
C SER A 433 -32.68 8.12 13.04
N ARG A 434 -32.03 7.54 12.03
CA ARG A 434 -32.64 6.82 10.91
C ARG A 434 -32.65 5.29 11.10
N TYR A 435 -31.97 4.77 12.14
CA TYR A 435 -32.16 3.40 12.57
C TYR A 435 -33.52 3.24 13.26
N PRO A 436 -34.28 2.16 13.00
CA PRO A 436 -35.50 1.87 13.73
C PRO A 436 -35.14 1.71 15.22
N LYS A 437 -35.74 2.55 16.07
CA LYS A 437 -35.57 2.42 17.53
C LYS A 437 -36.11 1.04 17.91
N SER A 438 -35.35 0.32 18.73
CA SER A 438 -35.55 -1.10 19.08
C SER A 438 -36.84 -1.41 19.88
N THR A 439 -37.90 -0.60 19.75
CA THR A 439 -39.17 -0.75 20.44
C THR A 439 -40.33 -1.17 19.54
N ASP A 440 -40.17 -1.19 18.21
CA ASP A 440 -41.27 -1.50 17.28
C ASP A 440 -41.19 -2.89 16.63
N ALA A 441 -40.51 -3.85 17.27
CA ALA A 441 -40.71 -5.27 16.98
C ALA A 441 -41.72 -5.86 17.97
N LYS A 442 -43.01 -5.65 17.68
CA LYS A 442 -44.11 -6.53 18.13
C LYS A 442 -44.93 -6.92 16.91
N GLY A 443 -44.90 -8.21 16.58
CA GLY A 443 -45.62 -8.81 15.45
C GLY A 443 -44.73 -9.85 14.81
#